data_AF-A0AAJ5F354-F1
#
_entry.id   AF-A0AAJ5F354-F1
#
_cell.length_a   1.000
_cell.length_b   1.000
_cell.length_c   1.000
_cell.angle_alpha   90.00
_cell.angle_beta   90.00
_cell.angle_gamma   90.00
#
_symmetry.space_group_name_H-M   'P 1'
#
loop_
_entity.id
_entity.type
_entity.pdbx_description
1 polymer ?
#
loop_
_entity_poly.entity_id
_entity_poly.type
_entity_poly.pdbx_seq_one_letter_code
_entity_poly.pdbx_strand_id
1 'polypeptide(L)'
;MAVSVQGQQVTFSPPAGAVALVGDMTDWKKKPAIPVQDGQPITLTLPRGAWVEYAWLDAAGEPFADPDNPQRSLNPWWPYPRAVVVGEYLRHPLWRLPDATRKGTAHRLTWQGHVFPGTRRAVVYTPYGHDPGRPTPVYYVQDGVAFYRTGKLGEVMDRAVEAGLASGAVLVFVEPGDRSAEYYLNDRYLDFLREEVFPRVEGEFVTVSERGLWGASLGGLISMYLGSQHPELFSRVVSHSGAFIARPGATDPDGTINTTTAGEWLREQLTAEPPRHLKISLDTGTLEWLTGPNRRMAGALADTGLLHQYREYPSGHNWVTWREALPEAFLYMQGG
;
A
#
# COMPACT_ATOMS: atom_id res chain seq x y z
N MET A 1 -19.93 24.05 -11.12
CA MET A 1 -18.98 22.92 -11.19
C MET A 1 -18.52 22.65 -9.77
N ALA A 2 -18.64 21.41 -9.29
CA ALA A 2 -18.24 21.02 -7.94
C ALA A 2 -16.78 21.40 -7.63
N VAL A 3 -15.90 21.06 -8.57
CA VAL A 3 -14.47 21.34 -8.49
C VAL A 3 -13.99 21.86 -9.84
N SER A 4 -13.11 22.86 -9.83
CA SER A 4 -12.43 23.35 -11.02
C SER A 4 -10.93 23.43 -10.80
N VAL A 5 -10.15 23.23 -11.87
CA VAL A 5 -8.68 23.20 -11.82
C VAL A 5 -8.13 24.19 -12.84
N GLN A 6 -7.31 25.13 -12.37
CA GLN A 6 -6.56 26.07 -13.21
C GLN A 6 -5.08 26.04 -12.83
N GLY A 7 -4.28 25.33 -13.62
CA GLY A 7 -2.88 25.06 -13.28
C GLY A 7 -2.79 24.20 -12.02
N GLN A 8 -2.26 24.76 -10.93
CA GLN A 8 -2.19 24.11 -9.62
C GLN A 8 -3.26 24.61 -8.65
N GLN A 9 -4.07 25.60 -9.05
CA GLN A 9 -5.17 26.09 -8.24
C GLN A 9 -6.38 25.19 -8.43
N VAL A 10 -6.86 24.61 -7.33
CA VAL A 10 -8.04 23.76 -7.30
C VAL A 10 -9.10 24.43 -6.45
N THR A 11 -10.21 24.78 -7.08
CA THR A 11 -11.31 25.47 -6.43
C THR A 11 -12.43 24.48 -6.15
N PHE A 12 -12.76 24.29 -4.88
CA PHE A 12 -13.86 23.45 -4.40
C PHE A 12 -15.05 24.34 -4.07
N SER A 13 -16.23 24.00 -4.60
CA SER A 13 -17.49 24.71 -4.33
C SER A 13 -18.32 23.88 -3.35
N PRO A 14 -18.55 24.36 -2.11
CA PRO A 14 -19.33 23.61 -1.12
C PRO A 14 -20.76 23.36 -1.61
N PRO A 15 -21.27 22.11 -1.57
CA PRO A 15 -22.68 21.82 -1.76
C PRO A 15 -23.48 22.21 -0.51
N ALA A 16 -24.81 22.27 -0.65
CA ALA A 16 -25.71 22.55 0.46
C ALA A 16 -25.44 21.61 1.64
N GLY A 17 -25.29 22.18 2.84
CA GLY A 17 -25.04 21.44 4.08
C GLY A 17 -23.56 21.15 4.39
N ALA A 18 -22.63 21.45 3.48
CA ALA A 18 -21.20 21.36 3.75
C ALA A 18 -20.74 22.47 4.71
N VAL A 19 -20.04 22.10 5.78
CA VAL A 19 -19.45 23.04 6.75
C VAL A 19 -17.92 22.96 6.78
N ALA A 20 -17.33 21.88 6.28
CA ALA A 20 -15.89 21.77 6.12
C ALA A 20 -15.48 20.81 4.98
N LEU A 21 -14.27 20.99 4.47
CA LEU A 21 -13.59 20.11 3.52
C LEU A 21 -12.53 19.26 4.24
N VAL A 22 -12.51 17.97 3.93
CA VAL A 22 -11.45 17.02 4.35
C VAL A 22 -10.95 16.22 3.16
N GLY A 23 -9.76 15.64 3.28
CA GLY A 23 -9.21 14.78 2.24
C GLY A 23 -7.72 14.53 2.43
N ASP A 24 -7.03 14.20 1.35
CA ASP A 24 -5.58 13.96 1.38
C ASP A 24 -4.81 15.19 1.89
N MET A 25 -5.27 16.41 1.56
CA MET A 25 -4.66 17.66 2.04
C MET A 25 -4.75 17.86 3.57
N THR A 26 -5.74 17.23 4.22
CA THR A 26 -5.94 17.27 5.68
C THR A 26 -5.53 15.96 6.36
N ASP A 27 -4.91 15.04 5.62
CA ASP A 27 -4.63 13.67 6.09
C ASP A 27 -5.89 13.00 6.68
N TRP A 28 -7.06 13.31 6.10
CA TRP A 28 -8.42 12.95 6.50
C TRP A 28 -8.85 13.34 7.92
N LYS A 29 -8.07 12.97 8.95
CA LYS A 29 -8.33 13.20 10.38
C LYS A 29 -7.11 13.70 11.16
N LYS A 30 -5.90 13.72 10.57
CA LYS A 30 -4.67 14.11 11.31
C LYS A 30 -4.39 15.61 11.30
N LYS A 31 -5.02 16.37 10.41
CA LYS A 31 -5.03 17.83 10.42
C LYS A 31 -6.47 18.33 10.58
N PRO A 32 -6.68 19.55 11.11
CA PRO A 32 -8.00 20.15 11.17
C PRO A 32 -8.67 20.18 9.79
N ALA A 33 -9.97 19.89 9.75
CA ALA A 33 -10.79 20.09 8.55
C ALA A 33 -10.77 21.57 8.15
N ILE A 34 -10.88 21.85 6.85
CA ILE A 34 -10.88 23.22 6.31
C ILE A 34 -12.31 23.75 6.38
N PRO A 35 -12.64 24.73 7.25
CA PRO A 35 -14.00 25.24 7.35
C PRO A 35 -14.43 25.93 6.06
N VAL A 36 -15.70 25.76 5.68
CA VAL A 36 -16.29 26.43 4.53
C VAL A 36 -17.60 27.12 4.90
N GLN A 37 -17.99 28.09 4.09
CA GLN A 37 -19.29 28.74 4.18
C GLN A 37 -20.11 28.33 2.97
N ASP A 38 -21.42 28.17 3.16
CA ASP A 38 -22.34 27.78 2.10
C ASP A 38 -22.21 28.72 0.89
N GLY A 39 -22.06 28.14 -0.30
CA GLY A 39 -21.89 28.88 -1.56
C GLY A 39 -20.58 29.68 -1.71
N GLN A 40 -19.63 29.61 -0.76
CA GLN A 40 -18.32 30.28 -0.86
C GLN A 40 -17.23 29.29 -1.26
N PRO A 41 -16.73 29.32 -2.51
CA PRO A 41 -15.68 28.42 -2.94
C PRO A 41 -14.37 28.65 -2.20
N ILE A 42 -13.62 27.57 -1.99
CA ILE A 42 -12.26 27.62 -1.46
C ILE A 42 -11.27 27.17 -2.52
N THR A 43 -10.15 27.88 -2.64
CA THR A 43 -9.10 27.57 -3.60
C THR A 43 -7.84 27.11 -2.86
N LEU A 44 -7.37 25.92 -3.19
CA LEU A 44 -6.13 25.35 -2.66
C LEU A 44 -5.10 25.24 -3.78
N THR A 45 -3.83 25.48 -3.44
CA THR A 45 -2.72 25.14 -4.34
C THR A 45 -2.32 23.69 -4.08
N LEU A 46 -2.53 22.82 -5.07
CA LEU A 46 -2.22 21.39 -5.01
C LEU A 46 -1.16 21.02 -6.05
N PRO A 47 -0.32 19.98 -5.81
CA PRO A 47 0.76 19.62 -6.72
C PRO A 47 0.24 19.30 -8.13
N ARG A 48 0.96 19.75 -9.15
CA ARG A 48 0.66 19.35 -10.54
C ARG A 48 0.74 17.84 -10.69
N GLY A 49 -0.20 17.30 -11.47
CA GLY A 49 -0.32 15.89 -11.76
C GLY A 49 -0.84 15.09 -10.57
N ALA A 50 -1.42 15.75 -9.56
CA ALA A 50 -1.90 15.05 -8.38
C ALA A 50 -3.29 14.42 -8.58
N TRP A 51 -3.48 13.25 -7.96
CA TRP A 51 -4.79 12.69 -7.68
C TRP A 51 -5.11 12.95 -6.21
N VAL A 52 -6.15 13.74 -5.94
CA VAL A 52 -6.48 14.16 -4.59
C VAL A 52 -7.88 13.66 -4.23
N GLU A 53 -7.97 12.81 -3.22
CA GLU A 53 -9.24 12.41 -2.62
C GLU A 53 -9.71 13.46 -1.61
N TYR A 54 -11.03 13.72 -1.60
CA TYR A 54 -11.67 14.62 -0.66
C TYR A 54 -13.12 14.20 -0.36
N ALA A 55 -13.68 14.79 0.69
CA ALA A 55 -15.08 14.71 1.07
C ALA A 55 -15.51 15.98 1.80
N TRP A 56 -16.82 16.21 1.87
CA TRP A 56 -17.39 17.28 2.68
C TRP A 56 -17.78 16.74 4.05
N LEU A 57 -17.72 17.59 5.08
CA LEU A 57 -18.31 17.32 6.39
C LEU A 57 -19.59 18.12 6.55
N ASP A 58 -20.60 17.52 7.15
CA ASP A 58 -21.84 18.20 7.55
C ASP A 58 -21.72 18.85 8.94
N ALA A 59 -22.79 19.50 9.41
CA ALA A 59 -22.83 20.16 10.71
C ALA A 59 -22.62 19.21 11.92
N ALA A 60 -22.81 17.90 11.75
CA ALA A 60 -22.51 16.89 12.77
C ALA A 60 -21.05 16.41 12.69
N GLY A 61 -20.29 16.83 11.67
CA GLY A 61 -18.93 16.38 11.42
C GLY A 61 -18.86 15.06 10.64
N GLU A 62 -19.98 14.59 10.09
CA GLU A 62 -20.03 13.34 9.35
C GLU A 62 -19.60 13.55 7.88
N PRO A 63 -18.74 12.67 7.33
CA PRO A 63 -18.27 12.81 5.96
C PRO A 63 -19.34 12.35 4.96
N PHE A 64 -19.55 13.16 3.93
CA PHE A 64 -20.42 12.83 2.80
C PHE A 64 -19.78 13.18 1.46
N ALA A 65 -20.29 12.53 0.42
CA ALA A 65 -19.79 12.73 -0.93
C ALA A 65 -20.17 14.09 -1.48
N ASP A 66 -19.28 14.69 -2.27
CA ASP A 66 -19.70 15.76 -3.18
C ASP A 66 -20.72 15.20 -4.19
N PRO A 67 -21.98 15.69 -4.17
CA PRO A 67 -23.03 15.19 -5.05
C PRO A 67 -22.84 15.63 -6.51
N ASP A 68 -22.09 16.71 -6.72
CA ASP A 68 -21.88 17.35 -8.03
C ASP A 68 -20.56 16.91 -8.69
N ASN A 69 -19.71 16.16 -7.97
CA ASN A 69 -18.52 15.53 -8.52
C ASN A 69 -18.75 14.02 -8.76
N PRO A 70 -18.89 13.56 -10.02
CA PRO A 70 -19.10 12.15 -10.34
C PRO A 70 -17.82 11.29 -10.21
N GLN A 71 -16.65 11.91 -10.07
CA GLN A 71 -15.37 11.21 -10.01
C GLN A 71 -15.18 10.56 -8.64
N ARG A 72 -15.60 9.29 -8.54
CA ARG A 72 -15.34 8.45 -7.37
C ARG A 72 -13.86 8.08 -7.30
N SER A 73 -13.35 7.91 -6.07
CA SER A 73 -12.03 7.33 -5.90
C SER A 73 -12.07 5.81 -5.74
N LEU A 74 -10.91 5.18 -5.95
CA LEU A 74 -10.67 3.77 -5.69
C LEU A 74 -10.55 3.54 -4.19
N ASN A 75 -11.68 3.56 -3.47
CA ASN A 75 -11.68 3.44 -2.01
C ASN A 75 -12.55 2.24 -1.57
N PRO A 76 -11.96 1.18 -0.98
CA PRO A 76 -12.72 -0.01 -0.56
C PRO A 76 -13.37 0.16 0.83
N TRP A 77 -13.02 1.19 1.58
CA TRP A 77 -13.49 1.39 2.95
C TRP A 77 -14.66 2.34 3.04
N TRP A 78 -14.67 3.37 2.20
CA TRP A 78 -15.69 4.42 2.23
C TRP A 78 -16.26 4.70 0.85
N PRO A 79 -17.59 4.87 0.73
CA PRO A 79 -18.24 5.18 -0.54
C PRO A 79 -18.25 6.69 -0.86
N TYR A 80 -17.97 7.53 0.14
CA TYR A 80 -18.11 8.97 0.04
C TYR A 80 -16.95 9.70 -0.67
N PRO A 81 -15.68 9.23 -0.66
CA PRO A 81 -14.59 9.99 -1.27
C PRO A 81 -14.84 10.28 -2.74
N ARG A 82 -14.55 11.53 -3.12
CA ARG A 82 -14.45 11.98 -4.50
C ARG A 82 -13.03 12.37 -4.79
N ALA A 83 -12.68 12.42 -6.07
CA ALA A 83 -11.35 12.74 -6.51
C ALA A 83 -11.33 13.96 -7.43
N VAL A 84 -10.21 14.65 -7.43
CA VAL A 84 -9.84 15.65 -8.41
C VAL A 84 -8.45 15.35 -8.95
N VAL A 85 -8.28 15.51 -10.26
CA VAL A 85 -6.97 15.43 -10.92
C VAL A 85 -6.46 16.84 -11.20
N VAL A 86 -5.26 17.15 -10.72
CA VAL A 86 -4.61 18.45 -10.93
C VAL A 86 -3.85 18.43 -12.26
N GLY A 87 -4.55 18.65 -13.37
CA GLY A 87 -3.99 18.51 -14.71
C GLY A 87 -4.11 17.08 -15.24
N GLU A 88 -2.99 16.38 -15.41
CA GLU A 88 -2.96 14.97 -15.84
C GLU A 88 -2.29 14.09 -14.79
N TYR A 89 -2.98 13.05 -14.32
CA TYR A 89 -2.41 12.03 -13.45
C TYR A 89 -1.76 10.95 -14.30
N LEU A 90 -0.42 10.98 -14.38
CA LEU A 90 0.33 10.05 -15.21
C LEU A 90 0.30 8.64 -14.62
N ARG A 91 -0.19 7.70 -15.43
CA ARG A 91 -0.22 6.28 -15.08
C ARG A 91 1.01 5.57 -15.62
N HIS A 92 1.50 4.58 -14.88
CA HIS A 92 2.62 3.77 -15.35
C HIS A 92 2.29 3.11 -16.71
N PRO A 93 3.22 3.03 -17.68
CA PRO A 93 2.96 2.47 -19.01
C PRO A 93 2.29 1.10 -19.03
N LEU A 94 2.65 0.25 -18.06
CA LEU A 94 2.05 -1.09 -17.91
C LEU A 94 0.53 -1.03 -17.70
N TRP A 95 0.02 -0.06 -16.95
CA TRP A 95 -1.43 0.12 -16.77
C TRP A 95 -2.16 0.60 -18.02
N ARG A 96 -1.42 1.10 -19.02
CA ARG A 96 -1.96 1.54 -20.32
C ARG A 96 -1.94 0.44 -21.37
N LEU A 97 -1.29 -0.70 -21.10
CA LEU A 97 -1.38 -1.87 -21.97
C LEU A 97 -2.79 -2.48 -21.88
N PRO A 98 -3.25 -3.14 -22.97
CA PRO A 98 -4.44 -3.97 -22.92
C PRO A 98 -4.41 -4.98 -21.77
N ASP A 99 -5.59 -5.48 -21.40
CA ASP A 99 -5.66 -6.65 -20.52
C ASP A 99 -4.86 -7.80 -21.12
N ALA A 100 -4.07 -8.47 -20.27
CA ALA A 100 -3.30 -9.61 -20.70
C ALA A 100 -4.21 -10.74 -21.21
N THR A 101 -3.85 -11.33 -22.36
CA THR A 101 -4.55 -12.49 -22.92
C THR A 101 -4.16 -13.79 -22.21
N ARG A 102 -2.92 -13.86 -21.73
CA ARG A 102 -2.38 -14.96 -20.92
C ARG A 102 -2.44 -14.60 -19.44
N LYS A 103 -3.49 -15.08 -18.77
CA LYS A 103 -3.75 -14.78 -17.35
C LYS A 103 -3.27 -15.88 -16.43
N GLY A 104 -2.78 -15.49 -15.26
CA GLY A 104 -2.49 -16.41 -14.18
C GLY A 104 -3.72 -17.06 -13.56
N THR A 105 -3.51 -18.02 -12.66
CA THR A 105 -4.58 -18.78 -11.98
C THR A 105 -4.67 -18.38 -10.51
N ALA A 106 -5.89 -18.17 -10.02
CA ALA A 106 -6.15 -17.85 -8.62
C ALA A 106 -6.70 -19.07 -7.86
N HIS A 107 -6.01 -19.46 -6.79
CA HIS A 107 -6.38 -20.56 -5.89
C HIS A 107 -6.76 -19.99 -4.53
N ARG A 108 -7.97 -20.29 -4.06
CA ARG A 108 -8.48 -19.78 -2.78
C ARG A 108 -8.18 -20.77 -1.67
N LEU A 109 -7.54 -20.28 -0.61
CA LEU A 109 -7.27 -21.03 0.59
C LEU A 109 -8.12 -20.50 1.73
N THR A 110 -8.64 -21.40 2.56
CA THR A 110 -9.36 -21.07 3.79
C THR A 110 -9.08 -22.14 4.83
N TRP A 111 -8.74 -21.74 6.05
CA TRP A 111 -8.45 -22.66 7.14
C TRP A 111 -8.81 -22.02 8.49
N GLN A 112 -8.82 -22.82 9.55
CA GLN A 112 -8.92 -22.32 10.92
C GLN A 112 -7.50 -22.07 11.45
N GLY A 113 -7.23 -20.85 11.89
CA GLY A 113 -5.93 -20.47 12.42
C GLY A 113 -5.75 -20.85 13.88
N HIS A 114 -4.53 -21.23 14.25
CA HIS A 114 -4.14 -21.63 15.60
C HIS A 114 -3.14 -20.65 16.24
N VAL A 115 -2.31 -19.96 15.44
CA VAL A 115 -1.43 -18.87 15.87
C VAL A 115 -2.27 -17.62 16.12
N PHE A 116 -3.12 -17.24 15.16
CA PHE A 116 -4.15 -16.22 15.35
C PHE A 116 -5.52 -16.89 15.19
N PRO A 117 -6.32 -16.98 16.28
CA PRO A 117 -7.60 -17.65 16.23
C PRO A 117 -8.55 -17.09 15.17
N GLY A 118 -9.33 -17.98 14.57
CA GLY A 118 -10.40 -17.63 13.63
C GLY A 118 -10.15 -18.09 12.20
N THR A 119 -11.12 -17.85 11.33
CA THR A 119 -11.04 -18.26 9.92
C THR A 119 -10.04 -17.40 9.17
N ARG A 120 -8.98 -18.03 8.68
CA ARG A 120 -7.93 -17.41 7.86
C ARG A 120 -8.18 -17.66 6.38
N ARG A 121 -7.74 -16.72 5.54
CA ARG A 121 -7.95 -16.75 4.09
C ARG A 121 -6.69 -16.28 3.37
N ALA A 122 -6.40 -16.91 2.25
CA ALA A 122 -5.41 -16.43 1.30
C ALA A 122 -5.84 -16.71 -0.14
N VAL A 123 -5.28 -15.97 -1.10
CA VAL A 123 -5.35 -16.29 -2.52
C VAL A 123 -3.94 -16.50 -3.04
N VAL A 124 -3.64 -17.70 -3.53
CA VAL A 124 -2.39 -17.98 -4.25
C VAL A 124 -2.65 -17.69 -5.72
N TYR A 125 -1.84 -16.82 -6.32
CA TYR A 125 -1.93 -16.46 -7.72
C TYR A 125 -0.66 -16.89 -8.43
N THR A 126 -0.79 -17.84 -9.35
CA THR A 126 0.32 -18.40 -10.14
C THR A 126 0.34 -17.77 -11.54
N PRO A 127 1.52 -17.48 -12.12
CA PRO A 127 1.61 -16.89 -13.45
C PRO A 127 1.09 -17.85 -14.54
N TYR A 128 0.75 -17.32 -15.71
CA TYR A 128 0.33 -18.16 -16.84
C TYR A 128 1.43 -19.17 -17.22
N GLY A 129 1.06 -20.44 -17.39
CA GLY A 129 2.01 -21.51 -17.73
C GLY A 129 2.96 -21.90 -16.59
N HIS A 130 2.61 -21.57 -15.34
CA HIS A 130 3.40 -21.91 -14.16
C HIS A 130 3.57 -23.42 -13.98
N ASP A 131 4.79 -23.82 -13.65
CA ASP A 131 5.15 -25.18 -13.23
C ASP A 131 5.61 -25.13 -11.76
N PRO A 132 4.88 -25.76 -10.82
CA PRO A 132 5.24 -25.74 -9.40
C PRO A 132 6.59 -26.42 -9.11
N GLY A 133 7.09 -27.30 -9.99
CA GLY A 133 8.41 -27.93 -9.85
C GLY A 133 9.58 -27.03 -10.20
N ARG A 134 9.34 -25.92 -10.92
CA ARG A 134 10.37 -24.95 -11.28
C ARG A 134 10.62 -23.97 -10.14
N PRO A 135 11.88 -23.77 -9.69
CA PRO A 135 12.21 -22.72 -8.72
C PRO A 135 11.71 -21.35 -9.18
N THR A 136 10.83 -20.73 -8.39
CA THR A 136 10.13 -19.48 -8.72
C THR A 136 10.08 -18.58 -7.48
N PRO A 137 10.26 -17.25 -7.61
CA PRO A 137 10.12 -16.35 -6.47
C PRO A 137 8.67 -16.30 -5.98
N VAL A 138 8.50 -16.23 -4.65
CA VAL A 138 7.19 -16.08 -4.00
C VAL A 138 7.13 -14.78 -3.22
N TYR A 139 6.02 -14.05 -3.32
CA TYR A 139 5.75 -12.88 -2.48
C TYR A 139 4.54 -13.12 -1.59
N TYR A 140 4.73 -13.01 -0.29
CA TYR A 140 3.66 -12.99 0.69
C TYR A 140 3.16 -11.56 0.85
N VAL A 141 1.98 -11.31 0.28
CA VAL A 141 1.37 -10.00 0.13
C VAL A 141 0.35 -9.78 1.24
N GLN A 142 0.65 -8.84 2.13
CA GLN A 142 -0.19 -8.39 3.24
C GLN A 142 -1.44 -7.68 2.72
N ASP A 143 -2.52 -7.61 3.50
CA ASP A 143 -3.81 -7.04 3.05
C ASP A 143 -4.33 -7.71 1.77
N GLY A 144 -4.27 -9.05 1.76
CA GLY A 144 -4.39 -9.88 0.58
C GLY A 144 -5.58 -9.57 -0.33
N VAL A 145 -6.80 -9.49 0.23
CA VAL A 145 -8.00 -9.21 -0.58
C VAL A 145 -7.88 -7.85 -1.28
N ALA A 146 -7.29 -6.87 -0.60
CA ALA A 146 -7.18 -5.51 -1.12
C ALA A 146 -6.14 -5.42 -2.24
N PHE A 147 -4.95 -6.02 -2.11
CA PHE A 147 -4.00 -6.09 -3.24
C PHE A 147 -4.49 -6.96 -4.40
N TYR A 148 -5.23 -8.03 -4.10
CA TYR A 148 -5.80 -8.90 -5.13
C TYR A 148 -6.91 -8.19 -5.93
N ARG A 149 -7.87 -7.55 -5.24
CA ARG A 149 -9.07 -6.97 -5.89
C ARG A 149 -8.95 -5.50 -6.24
N THR A 150 -8.36 -4.70 -5.37
CA THR A 150 -8.26 -3.24 -5.53
C THR A 150 -6.93 -2.87 -6.21
N GLY A 151 -5.82 -3.41 -5.70
CA GLY A 151 -4.49 -3.22 -6.29
C GLY A 151 -4.34 -3.90 -7.66
N LYS A 152 -5.01 -5.04 -7.87
CA LYS A 152 -4.90 -5.84 -9.10
C LYS A 152 -3.46 -6.28 -9.40
N LEU A 153 -2.68 -6.61 -8.38
CA LEU A 153 -1.27 -6.97 -8.53
C LEU A 153 -1.05 -8.19 -9.44
N GLY A 154 -1.96 -9.18 -9.44
CA GLY A 154 -1.92 -10.29 -10.40
C GLY A 154 -2.02 -9.82 -11.86
N GLU A 155 -2.86 -8.82 -12.14
CA GLU A 155 -3.01 -8.27 -13.49
C GLU A 155 -1.82 -7.41 -13.93
N VAL A 156 -1.10 -6.80 -12.97
CA VAL A 156 0.20 -6.14 -13.22
C VAL A 156 1.21 -7.18 -13.67
N MET A 157 1.31 -8.28 -12.91
CA MET A 157 2.22 -9.37 -13.25
C MET A 157 1.88 -9.97 -14.61
N ASP A 158 0.62 -10.29 -14.89
CA ASP A 158 0.21 -10.87 -16.18
C ASP A 158 0.63 -9.97 -17.36
N ARG A 159 0.42 -8.66 -17.25
CA ARG A 159 0.85 -7.69 -18.27
C ARG A 159 2.36 -7.67 -18.42
N ALA A 160 3.10 -7.67 -17.32
CA ALA A 160 4.56 -7.66 -17.34
C ALA A 160 5.13 -8.94 -17.99
N VAL A 161 4.56 -10.11 -17.65
CA VAL A 161 4.94 -11.39 -18.22
C VAL A 161 4.58 -11.46 -19.71
N GLU A 162 3.37 -11.04 -20.09
CA GLU A 162 2.93 -11.05 -21.50
C GLU A 162 3.76 -10.10 -22.37
N ALA A 163 4.17 -8.95 -21.82
CA ALA A 163 5.05 -7.98 -22.48
C ALA A 163 6.54 -8.39 -22.47
N GLY A 164 6.90 -9.51 -21.86
CA GLY A 164 8.30 -9.99 -21.77
C GLY A 164 9.19 -9.15 -20.85
N LEU A 165 8.60 -8.39 -19.93
CA LEU A 165 9.32 -7.52 -18.99
C LEU A 165 9.75 -8.23 -17.70
N ALA A 166 9.14 -9.37 -17.38
CA ALA A 166 9.45 -10.18 -16.20
C ALA A 166 9.13 -11.66 -16.44
N SER A 167 9.78 -12.57 -15.69
CA SER A 167 9.49 -14.01 -15.73
C SER A 167 8.28 -14.43 -14.86
N GLY A 168 7.80 -13.54 -13.99
CA GLY A 168 6.66 -13.80 -13.11
C GLY A 168 7.07 -14.30 -11.72
N ALA A 169 6.10 -14.34 -10.82
CA ALA A 169 6.27 -14.81 -9.44
C ALA A 169 4.97 -15.45 -8.95
N VAL A 170 5.05 -16.28 -7.91
CA VAL A 170 3.84 -16.69 -7.18
C VAL A 170 3.49 -15.60 -6.18
N LEU A 171 2.27 -15.07 -6.24
CA LEU A 171 1.77 -14.05 -5.33
C LEU A 171 0.80 -14.68 -4.34
N VAL A 172 1.10 -14.58 -3.04
CA VAL A 172 0.25 -15.13 -1.97
C VAL A 172 -0.40 -13.96 -1.25
N PHE A 173 -1.65 -13.69 -1.58
CA PHE A 173 -2.44 -12.62 -0.98
C PHE A 173 -3.01 -13.08 0.36
N VAL A 174 -2.37 -12.72 1.47
CA VAL A 174 -2.70 -13.15 2.84
C VAL A 174 -3.62 -12.12 3.50
N GLU A 175 -4.81 -12.55 3.91
CA GLU A 175 -5.75 -11.67 4.64
C GLU A 175 -5.41 -11.64 6.14
N PRO A 176 -5.29 -10.45 6.76
CA PRO A 176 -5.16 -10.33 8.21
C PRO A 176 -6.46 -10.68 8.93
N GLY A 177 -6.36 -11.08 10.20
CA GLY A 177 -7.49 -11.19 11.13
C GLY A 177 -7.66 -9.89 11.89
N ASP A 178 -6.85 -9.71 12.95
CA ASP A 178 -6.67 -8.41 13.59
C ASP A 178 -5.42 -7.75 12.99
N ARG A 179 -5.66 -6.91 11.98
CA ARG A 179 -4.59 -6.23 11.25
C ARG A 179 -3.65 -5.43 12.15
N SER A 180 -4.17 -4.77 13.18
CA SER A 180 -3.39 -3.94 14.09
C SER A 180 -2.49 -4.82 14.96
N ALA A 181 -3.06 -5.85 15.59
CA ALA A 181 -2.31 -6.77 16.44
C ALA A 181 -1.30 -7.62 15.65
N GLU A 182 -1.62 -7.98 14.41
CA GLU A 182 -0.75 -8.80 13.57
C GLU A 182 0.40 -7.99 12.94
N TYR A 183 0.16 -6.77 12.47
CA TYR A 183 1.14 -6.05 11.64
C TYR A 183 2.00 -5.01 12.39
N TYR A 184 1.74 -4.74 13.67
CA TYR A 184 2.52 -3.76 14.42
C TYR A 184 3.71 -4.40 15.14
N LEU A 185 4.80 -4.60 14.40
CA LEU A 185 6.10 -5.08 14.93
C LEU A 185 5.96 -6.36 15.78
N ASN A 186 5.13 -7.31 15.35
CA ASN A 186 4.79 -8.49 16.11
C ASN A 186 5.42 -9.76 15.51
N ASP A 187 6.38 -10.36 16.22
CA ASP A 187 7.06 -11.59 15.81
C ASP A 187 6.11 -12.78 15.64
N ARG A 188 4.99 -12.80 16.38
CA ARG A 188 3.97 -13.85 16.26
C ARG A 188 3.38 -13.92 14.84
N TYR A 189 3.49 -12.84 14.06
CA TYR A 189 3.11 -12.87 12.65
C TYR A 189 4.01 -13.79 11.81
N LEU A 190 5.28 -13.91 12.16
CA LEU A 190 6.18 -14.87 11.52
C LEU A 190 5.79 -16.31 11.85
N ASP A 191 5.41 -16.60 13.10
CA ASP A 191 4.93 -17.93 13.49
C ASP A 191 3.70 -18.30 12.65
N PHE A 192 2.77 -17.37 12.44
CA PHE A 192 1.62 -17.57 11.56
C PHE A 192 2.05 -17.88 10.11
N LEU A 193 3.01 -17.12 9.56
CA LEU A 193 3.53 -17.41 8.22
C LEU A 193 4.17 -18.80 8.14
N ARG A 194 5.02 -19.16 9.12
CA ARG A 194 5.78 -20.42 9.15
C ARG A 194 4.89 -21.65 9.38
N GLU A 195 4.00 -21.57 10.35
CA GLU A 195 3.20 -22.72 10.80
C GLU A 195 1.94 -22.90 9.97
N GLU A 196 1.38 -21.82 9.42
CA GLU A 196 0.09 -21.87 8.75
C GLU A 196 0.15 -21.57 7.27
N VAL A 197 0.88 -20.53 6.85
CA VAL A 197 0.84 -20.08 5.45
C VAL A 197 1.79 -20.87 4.55
N PHE A 198 3.10 -20.92 4.88
CA PHE A 198 4.11 -21.57 4.05
C PHE A 198 3.78 -23.03 3.74
N PRO A 199 3.36 -23.87 4.71
CA PRO A 199 3.07 -25.29 4.44
C PRO A 199 1.86 -25.52 3.51
N ARG A 200 1.01 -24.50 3.33
CA ARG A 200 -0.15 -24.55 2.42
C ARG A 200 0.16 -24.01 1.03
N VAL A 201 1.33 -23.40 0.85
CA VAL A 201 1.71 -22.75 -0.40
C VAL A 201 2.87 -23.49 -1.06
N GLU A 202 3.92 -23.72 -0.29
CA GLU A 202 5.19 -24.21 -0.78
C GLU A 202 5.15 -25.72 -0.95
N GLY A 203 5.68 -26.21 -2.08
CA GLY A 203 5.53 -27.58 -2.54
C GLY A 203 4.28 -27.79 -3.39
N GLU A 204 3.10 -27.39 -2.91
CA GLU A 204 1.86 -27.55 -3.69
C GLU A 204 1.79 -26.58 -4.88
N PHE A 205 2.04 -25.29 -4.63
CA PHE A 205 1.94 -24.25 -5.65
C PHE A 205 3.29 -23.77 -6.15
N VAL A 206 4.37 -23.97 -5.39
CA VAL A 206 5.67 -23.38 -5.73
C VAL A 206 6.85 -24.12 -5.10
N THR A 207 7.88 -24.38 -5.90
CA THR A 207 9.24 -24.61 -5.41
C THR A 207 9.90 -23.26 -5.25
N VAL A 208 10.16 -22.84 -4.01
CA VAL A 208 10.61 -21.47 -3.72
C VAL A 208 12.07 -21.28 -4.11
N SER A 209 12.35 -20.29 -4.97
CA SER A 209 13.72 -19.82 -5.20
C SER A 209 14.12 -18.73 -4.19
N GLU A 210 13.18 -17.82 -3.90
CA GLU A 210 13.35 -16.66 -3.03
C GLU A 210 11.99 -16.31 -2.40
N ARG A 211 11.99 -15.83 -1.14
CA ARG A 211 10.79 -15.26 -0.53
C ARG A 211 10.90 -13.74 -0.42
N GLY A 212 9.82 -13.07 -0.78
CA GLY A 212 9.61 -11.66 -0.53
C GLY A 212 8.38 -11.39 0.32
N LEU A 213 8.39 -10.24 1.00
CA LEU A 213 7.24 -9.68 1.71
C LEU A 213 6.77 -8.42 0.99
N TRP A 214 5.45 -8.22 0.92
CA TRP A 214 4.85 -7.09 0.20
C TRP A 214 3.70 -6.52 0.99
N GLY A 215 3.65 -5.22 1.28
CA GLY A 215 2.49 -4.63 1.96
C GLY A 215 2.40 -3.12 1.88
N ALA A 216 1.26 -2.58 2.34
CA ALA A 216 1.01 -1.14 2.43
C ALA A 216 0.78 -0.71 3.89
N SER A 217 1.22 0.50 4.27
CA SER A 217 0.99 1.05 5.61
C SER A 217 1.54 0.12 6.70
N LEU A 218 0.72 -0.38 7.63
CA LEU A 218 1.13 -1.42 8.59
C LEU A 218 1.62 -2.71 7.91
N GLY A 219 1.04 -3.10 6.77
CA GLY A 219 1.55 -4.22 5.97
C GLY A 219 2.98 -3.97 5.46
N GLY A 220 3.33 -2.72 5.15
CA GLY A 220 4.70 -2.34 4.80
C GLY A 220 5.64 -2.36 6.02
N LEU A 221 5.14 -1.93 7.18
CA LEU A 221 5.87 -1.99 8.46
C LEU A 221 6.24 -3.43 8.84
N ILE A 222 5.27 -4.35 8.89
CA ILE A 222 5.54 -5.76 9.24
C ILE A 222 6.44 -6.44 8.21
N SER A 223 6.28 -6.10 6.92
CA SER A 223 7.11 -6.66 5.85
C SER A 223 8.56 -6.24 6.00
N MET A 224 8.82 -4.95 6.27
CA MET A 224 10.17 -4.46 6.51
C MET A 224 10.77 -5.02 7.81
N TYR A 225 9.97 -5.05 8.88
CA TYR A 225 10.39 -5.59 10.17
C TYR A 225 10.83 -7.04 10.05
N LEU A 226 9.95 -7.95 9.61
CA LEU A 226 10.29 -9.37 9.48
C LEU A 226 11.37 -9.63 8.43
N GLY A 227 11.32 -8.93 7.29
CA GLY A 227 12.34 -9.06 6.25
C GLY A 227 13.74 -8.72 6.76
N SER A 228 13.86 -7.68 7.60
CA SER A 228 15.14 -7.24 8.14
C SER A 228 15.74 -8.19 9.18
N GLN A 229 14.89 -8.88 9.94
CA GLN A 229 15.31 -9.74 11.06
C GLN A 229 15.56 -11.19 10.65
N HIS A 230 15.04 -11.64 9.50
CA HIS A 230 15.06 -13.04 9.08
C HIS A 230 15.76 -13.27 7.73
N PRO A 231 17.09 -13.05 7.64
CA PRO A 231 17.87 -13.25 6.42
C PRO A 231 17.85 -14.70 5.91
N GLU A 232 17.58 -15.67 6.78
CA GLU A 232 17.43 -17.08 6.43
C GLU A 232 16.13 -17.38 5.66
N LEU A 233 15.17 -16.44 5.67
CA LEU A 233 13.87 -16.62 5.04
C LEU A 233 13.63 -15.68 3.87
N PHE A 234 13.91 -14.39 4.04
CA PHE A 234 13.47 -13.34 3.13
C PHE A 234 14.65 -12.62 2.51
N SER A 235 14.59 -12.39 1.20
CA SER A 235 15.59 -11.59 0.47
C SER A 235 15.01 -10.32 -0.14
N ARG A 236 13.69 -10.11 -0.06
CA ARG A 236 12.99 -9.04 -0.77
C ARG A 236 11.87 -8.42 0.06
N VAL A 237 11.76 -7.09 0.01
CA VAL A 237 10.66 -6.35 0.67
C VAL A 237 10.11 -5.28 -0.27
N VAL A 238 8.78 -5.22 -0.40
CA VAL A 238 8.05 -4.11 -1.00
C VAL A 238 7.18 -3.45 0.07
N SER A 239 7.36 -2.15 0.28
CA SER A 239 6.59 -1.37 1.25
C SER A 239 6.01 -0.10 0.61
N HIS A 240 4.69 -0.11 0.43
CA HIS A 240 3.91 1.04 -0.01
C HIS A 240 3.49 1.90 1.18
N SER A 241 3.95 3.15 1.23
CA SER A 241 3.62 4.12 2.29
C SER A 241 3.80 3.52 3.69
N GLY A 242 4.98 2.95 3.95
CA GLY A 242 5.25 2.17 5.17
C GLY A 242 4.97 2.99 6.43
N ALA A 243 4.25 2.42 7.38
CA ALA A 243 3.89 3.09 8.65
C ALA A 243 5.08 3.12 9.61
N PHE A 244 6.18 3.77 9.20
CA PHE A 244 7.44 3.77 9.95
C PHE A 244 7.46 4.71 11.16
N ILE A 245 6.39 5.46 11.40
CA ILE A 245 6.13 6.06 12.71
C ILE A 245 5.59 4.94 13.61
N ALA A 246 6.50 4.14 14.17
CA ALA A 246 6.18 2.98 14.96
C ALA A 246 7.26 2.70 16.00
N ARG A 247 6.84 2.17 17.15
CA ARG A 247 7.71 1.71 18.23
C ARG A 247 7.03 0.58 19.00
N PRO A 248 7.76 -0.48 19.40
CA PRO A 248 7.18 -1.55 20.21
C PRO A 248 6.43 -1.02 21.43
N GLY A 249 5.17 -1.45 21.59
CA GLY A 249 4.31 -1.05 22.71
C GLY A 249 3.77 0.39 22.68
N ALA A 250 4.00 1.16 21.61
CA ALA A 250 3.49 2.53 21.52
C ALA A 250 1.99 2.57 21.16
N THR A 251 1.19 3.05 22.09
CA THR A 251 -0.26 3.28 21.90
C THR A 251 -0.63 4.71 22.30
N ASP A 252 -1.70 5.23 21.69
CA ASP A 252 -2.37 6.45 22.13
C ASP A 252 -3.17 6.18 23.43
N PRO A 253 -3.63 7.22 24.16
CA PRO A 253 -4.32 7.05 25.45
C PRO A 253 -5.59 6.19 25.39
N ASP A 254 -6.21 6.08 24.21
CA ASP A 254 -7.38 5.24 23.95
C ASP A 254 -7.03 3.78 23.62
N GLY A 255 -5.74 3.42 23.66
CA GLY A 255 -5.23 2.08 23.37
C GLY A 255 -5.04 1.79 21.89
N THR A 256 -5.30 2.76 20.99
CA THR A 256 -5.02 2.57 19.56
C THR A 256 -3.53 2.67 19.27
N ILE A 257 -3.08 2.02 18.18
CA ILE A 257 -1.67 2.09 17.78
C ILE A 257 -1.32 3.52 17.40
N ASN A 258 -0.25 4.03 18.00
CA ASN A 258 0.23 5.36 17.68
C ASN A 258 1.06 5.31 16.37
N THR A 259 0.51 5.94 15.33
CA THR A 259 1.14 6.09 14.00
C THR A 259 1.46 7.56 13.66
N THR A 260 1.60 8.40 14.69
CA THR A 260 1.74 9.86 14.54
C THR A 260 2.93 10.40 15.32
N THR A 261 3.13 9.94 16.56
CA THR A 261 4.17 10.44 17.48
C THR A 261 5.02 9.34 18.13
N ALA A 262 4.82 8.07 17.77
CA ALA A 262 5.57 6.92 18.32
C ALA A 262 7.10 6.93 18.05
N GLY A 263 7.59 7.84 17.21
CA GLY A 263 8.98 7.85 16.74
C GLY A 263 9.21 6.82 15.63
N GLU A 264 10.46 6.67 15.18
CA GLU A 264 10.83 5.84 14.03
C GLU A 264 11.77 4.71 14.42
N TRP A 265 11.34 3.89 15.38
CA TRP A 265 12.19 2.87 16.00
C TRP A 265 12.79 1.91 14.98
N LEU A 266 11.99 1.43 14.01
CA LEU A 266 12.49 0.51 13.00
C LEU A 266 13.62 1.14 12.17
N ARG A 267 13.49 2.41 11.78
CA ARG A 267 14.54 3.12 11.04
C ARG A 267 15.82 3.22 11.87
N GLU A 268 15.72 3.49 13.16
CA GLU A 268 16.85 3.52 14.09
C GLU A 268 17.56 2.15 14.13
N GLN A 269 16.81 1.04 14.21
CA GLN A 269 17.37 -0.31 14.15
C GLN A 269 18.08 -0.59 12.83
N LEU A 270 17.45 -0.29 11.69
CA LEU A 270 18.04 -0.55 10.37
C LEU A 270 19.24 0.35 10.05
N THR A 271 19.38 1.49 10.74
CA THR A 271 20.58 2.33 10.64
C THR A 271 21.74 1.71 11.41
N ALA A 272 21.47 1.14 12.59
CA ALA A 272 22.48 0.48 13.42
C ALA A 272 22.93 -0.85 12.82
N GLU A 273 21.98 -1.65 12.32
CA GLU A 273 22.21 -2.97 11.72
C GLU A 273 21.52 -3.04 10.35
N PRO A 274 22.20 -2.60 9.28
CA PRO A 274 21.59 -2.53 7.96
C PRO A 274 21.30 -3.94 7.39
N PRO A 275 20.09 -4.22 6.88
CA PRO A 275 19.71 -5.55 6.40
C PRO A 275 20.26 -5.80 4.98
N ARG A 276 21.58 -6.00 4.88
CA ARG A 276 22.32 -6.06 3.60
C ARG A 276 21.91 -7.21 2.69
N HIS A 277 21.22 -8.22 3.21
CA HIS A 277 20.67 -9.33 2.45
C HIS A 277 19.41 -8.97 1.66
N LEU A 278 18.79 -7.81 1.92
CA LEU A 278 17.53 -7.41 1.29
C LEU A 278 17.73 -6.57 0.02
N LYS A 279 16.90 -6.87 -0.98
CA LYS A 279 16.49 -5.93 -2.03
C LYS A 279 15.17 -5.28 -1.63
N ILE A 280 15.11 -3.94 -1.61
CA ILE A 280 13.98 -3.18 -1.04
C ILE A 280 13.33 -2.25 -2.08
N SER A 281 12.00 -2.24 -2.17
CA SER A 281 11.23 -1.21 -2.88
C SER A 281 10.39 -0.44 -1.89
N LEU A 282 10.56 0.88 -1.87
CA LEU A 282 9.76 1.82 -1.09
C LEU A 282 9.00 2.75 -2.03
N ASP A 283 7.80 3.13 -1.63
CA ASP A 283 7.11 4.26 -2.23
C ASP A 283 6.17 4.93 -1.23
N THR A 284 5.70 6.13 -1.56
CA THR A 284 4.75 6.88 -0.73
C THR A 284 4.02 7.91 -1.59
N GLY A 285 2.82 8.29 -1.17
CA GLY A 285 2.17 9.52 -1.64
C GLY A 285 2.90 10.76 -1.13
N THR A 286 2.80 11.89 -1.83
CA THR A 286 3.32 13.19 -1.38
C THR A 286 2.31 13.99 -0.55
N LEU A 287 1.04 13.56 -0.55
CA LEU A 287 -0.05 14.18 0.20
C LEU A 287 -0.48 13.29 1.36
N GLU A 288 0.49 12.80 2.12
CA GLU A 288 0.24 12.00 3.32
C GLU A 288 1.25 12.25 4.43
N TRP A 289 0.85 12.03 5.68
CA TRP A 289 1.71 12.21 6.85
C TRP A 289 2.92 11.25 6.90
N LEU A 290 2.90 10.15 6.15
CA LEU A 290 3.98 9.17 6.09
C LEU A 290 5.05 9.48 5.03
N THR A 291 4.89 10.54 4.22
CA THR A 291 5.92 10.93 3.24
C THR A 291 7.27 11.17 3.92
N GLY A 292 7.28 11.95 5.00
CA GLY A 292 8.50 12.28 5.75
C GLY A 292 9.23 11.04 6.30
N PRO A 293 8.55 10.16 7.05
CA PRO A 293 9.12 8.89 7.51
C PRO A 293 9.64 7.99 6.39
N ASN A 294 8.94 7.87 5.25
CA ASN A 294 9.40 7.04 4.13
C ASN A 294 10.64 7.65 3.45
N ARG A 295 10.71 8.98 3.29
CA ARG A 295 11.93 9.68 2.83
C ARG A 295 13.12 9.41 3.74
N ARG A 296 12.93 9.49 5.06
CA ARG A 296 14.00 9.24 6.04
C ARG A 296 14.43 7.77 6.05
N MET A 297 13.50 6.84 5.91
CA MET A 297 13.83 5.42 5.76
C MET A 297 14.67 5.19 4.50
N ALA A 298 14.22 5.69 3.34
CA ALA A 298 14.97 5.58 2.09
C ALA A 298 16.37 6.21 2.20
N GLY A 299 16.49 7.38 2.82
CA GLY A 299 17.77 8.02 3.09
C GLY A 299 18.71 7.15 3.94
N ALA A 300 18.21 6.54 5.02
CA ALA A 300 19.01 5.65 5.86
C ALA A 300 19.48 4.38 5.11
N LEU A 301 18.65 3.82 4.22
CA LEU A 301 19.04 2.71 3.35
C LEU A 301 20.10 3.14 2.33
N ALA A 302 20.01 4.36 1.79
CA ALA A 302 21.00 4.92 0.87
C ALA A 302 22.35 5.14 1.54
N ASP A 303 22.36 5.73 2.74
CA ASP A 303 23.59 6.02 3.51
C ASP A 303 24.38 4.76 3.87
N THR A 304 23.70 3.61 3.94
CA THR A 304 24.28 2.30 4.25
C THR A 304 24.64 1.49 3.01
N GLY A 305 24.33 1.99 1.81
CA GLY A 305 24.60 1.35 0.52
C GLY A 305 23.69 0.15 0.22
N LEU A 306 22.49 0.08 0.80
CA LEU A 306 21.56 -1.01 0.53
C LEU A 306 20.95 -0.90 -0.87
N LEU A 307 20.75 -2.06 -1.51
CA LEU A 307 20.07 -2.16 -2.81
C LEU A 307 18.58 -1.85 -2.64
N HIS A 308 18.20 -0.60 -2.90
CA HIS A 308 16.82 -0.17 -2.78
C HIS A 308 16.40 0.80 -3.88
N GLN A 309 15.09 0.88 -4.10
CA GLN A 309 14.47 2.00 -4.81
C GLN A 309 13.49 2.74 -3.89
N TYR A 310 13.30 4.03 -4.18
CA TYR A 310 12.29 4.85 -3.53
C TYR A 310 11.59 5.74 -4.56
N ARG A 311 10.25 5.74 -4.55
CA ARG A 311 9.41 6.55 -5.44
C ARG A 311 8.36 7.34 -4.66
N GLU A 312 7.99 8.49 -5.22
CA GLU A 312 6.92 9.31 -4.68
C GLU A 312 5.85 9.54 -5.73
N TYR A 313 4.59 9.48 -5.31
CA TYR A 313 3.43 9.66 -6.18
C TYR A 313 2.64 10.88 -5.71
N PRO A 314 2.19 11.76 -6.61
CA PRO A 314 1.43 12.96 -6.25
C PRO A 314 -0.02 12.59 -5.85
N SER A 315 -0.19 11.88 -4.74
CA SER A 315 -1.48 11.49 -4.18
C SER A 315 -1.32 11.22 -2.68
N GLY A 316 -2.41 10.88 -1.98
CA GLY A 316 -2.41 10.64 -0.54
C GLY A 316 -2.16 9.20 -0.12
N HIS A 317 -2.52 8.88 1.13
CA HIS A 317 -2.42 7.54 1.70
C HIS A 317 -3.60 6.67 1.24
N ASN A 318 -3.64 6.35 -0.06
CA ASN A 318 -4.79 5.72 -0.69
C ASN A 318 -4.40 4.66 -1.73
N TRP A 319 -5.40 3.92 -2.22
CA TRP A 319 -5.18 2.85 -3.19
C TRP A 319 -4.81 3.34 -4.60
N VAL A 320 -5.04 4.61 -4.93
CA VAL A 320 -4.58 5.16 -6.21
C VAL A 320 -3.05 5.25 -6.19
N THR A 321 -2.46 5.79 -5.12
CA THR A 321 -1.00 5.77 -4.88
C THR A 321 -0.44 4.36 -5.00
N TRP A 322 -0.94 3.42 -4.18
CA TRP A 322 -0.35 2.08 -4.11
C TRP A 322 -0.53 1.30 -5.41
N ARG A 323 -1.68 1.46 -6.10
CA ARG A 323 -1.93 0.81 -7.38
C ARG A 323 -1.00 1.33 -8.48
N GLU A 324 -0.75 2.63 -8.56
CA GLU A 324 0.20 3.17 -9.54
C GLU A 324 1.65 2.79 -9.22
N ALA A 325 1.97 2.50 -7.95
CA ALA A 325 3.30 2.02 -7.55
C ALA A 325 3.58 0.55 -7.91
N LEU A 326 2.55 -0.30 -8.03
CA LEU A 326 2.73 -1.74 -8.23
C LEU A 326 3.62 -2.12 -9.42
N PRO A 327 3.46 -1.54 -10.62
CA PRO A 327 4.29 -1.91 -11.76
C PRO A 327 5.77 -1.65 -11.54
N GLU A 328 6.12 -0.47 -11.00
CA GLU A 328 7.50 -0.10 -10.73
C GLU A 328 8.12 -1.03 -9.67
N ALA A 329 7.40 -1.27 -8.57
CA ALA A 329 7.83 -2.17 -7.52
C ALA A 329 8.00 -3.61 -8.02
N PHE A 330 7.04 -4.11 -8.81
CA PHE A 330 7.10 -5.46 -9.36
C PHE A 330 8.28 -5.63 -10.32
N LEU A 331 8.44 -4.72 -11.28
CA LEU A 331 9.54 -4.80 -12.26
C LEU A 331 10.91 -4.66 -11.58
N TYR A 332 11.06 -3.76 -10.62
CA TYR A 332 12.31 -3.62 -9.86
C TYR A 332 12.66 -4.90 -9.10
N MET A 333 11.66 -5.50 -8.45
CA MET A 333 11.86 -6.77 -7.76
C MET A 333 12.24 -7.88 -8.75
N GLN A 334 11.59 -7.97 -9.90
CA GLN A 334 11.88 -9.00 -10.91
C GLN A 334 13.21 -8.78 -11.66
N GLY A 335 13.72 -7.54 -11.70
CA GLY A 335 15.03 -7.23 -12.26
C GLY A 335 16.18 -7.79 -11.42
N GLY A 336 17.31 -8.07 -12.07
CA GLY A 336 18.57 -8.44 -11.41
C GLY A 336 19.15 -7.35 -10.53
#